data_AF-A0A356CRW8-F1
#
_entry.id   AF-A0A356CRW8-F1
#
_cell.length_a   1.000
_cell.length_b   1.000
_cell.length_c   1.000
_cell.angle_alpha   90.00
_cell.angle_beta   90.00
_cell.angle_gamma   90.00
#
_symmetry.space_group_name_H-M   'P 1'
#
loop_
_entity.id
_entity.type
_entity.pdbx_description
1 polymer ?
#
loop_
_entity_poly.entity_id
_entity_poly.type
_entity_poly.pdbx_seq_one_letter_code
_entity_poly.pdbx_strand_id
1 'polypeptide(L)' 'MTKQYKEITQNINQSLAKLRTQVPDVMKGFSLLAQAATQDGALDKKTKELIALALGIASHCDGCIG' A
#
# COMPACT_ATOMS: atom_id res chain seq x y z
N MET A 1 16.68 11.51 -13.55
CA MET A 1 16.98 10.79 -12.29
C MET A 1 16.25 9.46 -12.33
N THR A 2 16.97 8.35 -12.12
CA THR A 2 16.38 7.00 -12.12
C THR A 2 15.62 6.78 -10.80
N LYS A 3 14.38 6.30 -10.87
CA LYS A 3 13.59 5.98 -9.67
C LYS A 3 14.00 4.61 -9.12
N GLN A 4 14.45 4.58 -7.86
CA GLN A 4 14.81 3.35 -7.15
C GLN A 4 13.65 2.90 -6.25
N TYR A 5 12.66 2.21 -6.82
CA TYR A 5 11.43 1.83 -6.10
C TYR A 5 11.68 1.02 -4.81
N LYS A 6 12.73 0.20 -4.79
CA LYS A 6 13.13 -0.56 -3.59
C LYS A 6 13.50 0.36 -2.42
N GLU A 7 14.20 1.46 -2.68
CA GLU A 7 14.58 2.43 -1.64
C GLU A 7 13.37 3.23 -1.18
N ILE A 8 12.49 3.60 -2.11
CA ILE A 8 11.24 4.32 -1.82
C ILE A 8 10.36 3.51 -0.86
N THR A 9 10.09 2.25 -1.17
CA THR A 9 9.26 1.38 -0.32
C THR A 9 9.90 1.08 1.03
N GLN A 10 11.23 0.92 1.08
CA GLN A 10 11.97 0.76 2.34
C GLN A 10 11.81 1.97 3.26
N ASN A 11 11.96 3.19 2.73
CA ASN A 11 11.80 4.43 3.49
C ASN A 11 10.36 4.62 4.00
N ILE A 12 9.36 4.28 3.16
CA ILE A 12 7.95 4.29 3.57
C ILE A 12 7.71 3.28 4.69
N ASN A 13 8.22 2.06 4.56
CA ASN A 13 8.07 1.01 5.57
C ASN A 13 8.66 1.41 6.93
N GLN A 14 9.83 2.07 6.94
CA GLN A 14 10.42 2.61 8.17
C GLN A 14 9.52 3.68 8.82
N SER A 15 8.89 4.53 8.03
CA SER A 15 7.97 5.55 8.52
C SER A 15 6.67 4.94 9.05
N LEU A 16 6.10 3.97 8.33
CA LEU A 16 4.92 3.21 8.77
C LEU A 16 5.18 2.43 10.06
N ALA A 17 6.39 1.91 10.28
CA ALA A 17 6.75 1.25 11.53
C ALA A 17 6.62 2.20 12.74
N LYS A 18 7.01 3.48 12.59
CA LYS A 18 6.82 4.50 13.63
C LYS A 18 5.34 4.80 13.86
N LEU A 19 4.54 4.89 12.79
CA LEU A 19 3.09 5.12 12.92
C LEU A 19 2.39 3.95 13.63
N ARG A 20 2.82 2.71 13.39
CA ARG A 20 2.26 1.53 14.08
C ARG A 20 2.47 1.58 15.60
N THR A 21 3.53 2.22 16.08
CA THR A 21 3.77 2.37 17.53
C THR A 21 3.12 3.62 18.11
N GLN A 22 3.03 4.70 17.34
CA GLN A 22 2.48 5.99 17.81
C GLN A 22 0.96 6.06 17.74
N VAL A 23 0.34 5.45 16.72
CA VAL A 23 -1.12 5.48 16.48
C VAL A 23 -1.66 4.07 16.16
N PRO A 24 -1.55 3.12 17.12
CA PRO A 24 -1.80 1.70 16.87
C PRO A 24 -3.24 1.41 16.43
N ASP A 25 -4.24 2.06 17.02
CA ASP A 25 -5.65 1.81 16.69
C ASP A 25 -6.00 2.26 15.26
N VAL A 26 -5.45 3.40 14.84
CA VAL A 26 -5.61 3.91 13.46
C VAL A 26 -4.98 2.96 12.46
N MET A 27 -3.73 2.53 12.72
CA MET A 27 -3.02 1.62 11.83
C MET A 27 -3.67 0.22 11.79
N LYS A 28 -4.27 -0.23 12.90
CA LYS A 28 -5.07 -1.47 12.93
C LYS A 28 -6.31 -1.34 12.04
N GLY A 29 -7.05 -0.24 12.16
CA GLY A 29 -8.21 0.02 11.29
C GLY A 29 -7.84 0.07 9.81
N PHE A 30 -6.77 0.77 9.47
CA PHE A 30 -6.25 0.84 8.10
C PHE A 30 -5.86 -0.54 7.56
N SER A 31 -5.17 -1.36 8.36
CA SER A 31 -4.74 -2.70 7.93
C SER A 31 -5.93 -3.64 7.70
N LEU A 32 -6.97 -3.56 8.53
CA LEU A 32 -8.21 -4.33 8.35
C LEU A 32 -8.94 -3.91 7.07
N LEU A 33 -9.02 -2.61 6.79
CA LEU A 33 -9.59 -2.11 5.54
C LEU A 33 -8.83 -2.63 4.32
N ALA A 34 -7.49 -2.53 4.34
CA ALA A 34 -6.65 -3.00 3.24
C ALA A 34 -6.81 -4.51 2.99
N GLN A 35 -6.89 -5.31 4.06
CA GLN A 35 -7.12 -6.75 3.97
C GLN A 35 -8.51 -7.07 3.38
N ALA A 36 -9.56 -6.42 3.87
CA ALA A 36 -10.92 -6.64 3.39
C ALA A 36 -11.09 -6.21 1.92
N ALA A 37 -10.40 -5.16 1.49
CA ALA A 37 -10.42 -4.70 0.11
C ALA A 37 -9.72 -5.68 -0.85
N THR A 38 -8.61 -6.29 -0.43
CA THR A 38 -7.72 -7.12 -1.29
C THR A 38 -7.98 -8.62 -1.24
N GLN A 39 -8.79 -9.12 -0.30
CA GLN A 39 -9.16 -10.54 -0.24
C GLN A 39 -9.95 -11.00 -1.48
N ASP A 40 -9.92 -12.29 -1.79
CA ASP A 40 -10.69 -12.87 -2.90
C ASP A 40 -12.21 -12.68 -2.70
N GLY A 41 -12.94 -12.58 -3.80
CA GLY A 41 -14.39 -12.46 -3.82
C GLY A 41 -14.92 -12.55 -5.25
N ALA A 42 -15.82 -11.62 -5.63
CA ALA A 42 -16.27 -11.51 -7.03
C ALA A 42 -15.12 -11.28 -8.03
N LEU A 43 -14.01 -10.69 -7.55
CA LEU A 43 -12.75 -10.57 -8.26
C LEU A 43 -11.66 -11.28 -7.46
N ASP A 44 -10.76 -11.95 -8.18
CA ASP A 44 -9.57 -12.52 -7.56
C ASP A 44 -8.60 -11.42 -7.09
N LYS A 45 -7.71 -11.78 -6.16
CA LYS A 45 -6.72 -10.87 -5.60
C LYS A 45 -5.82 -10.26 -6.68
N LYS A 46 -5.43 -11.04 -7.70
CA LYS A 46 -4.55 -10.55 -8.77
C LYS A 46 -5.20 -9.41 -9.55
N THR A 47 -6.48 -9.53 -9.88
CA THR A 47 -7.26 -8.50 -10.57
C THR A 47 -7.36 -7.25 -9.70
N LYS A 48 -7.58 -7.41 -8.40
CA LYS A 48 -7.60 -6.28 -7.45
C LYS A 48 -6.25 -5.57 -7.34
N GLU A 49 -5.13 -6.31 -7.34
CA GLU A 49 -3.79 -5.71 -7.37
C GLU A 49 -3.51 -4.96 -8.68
N LEU A 50 -3.99 -5.45 -9.82
CA LEU A 50 -3.89 -4.70 -11.09
C LEU A 50 -4.69 -3.39 -11.05
N ILE A 51 -5.87 -3.39 -10.43
CA ILE A 51 -6.64 -2.15 -10.19
C ILE A 51 -5.86 -1.21 -9.25
N ALA A 52 -5.28 -1.74 -8.17
CA ALA A 52 -4.47 -0.94 -7.23
C ALA A 52 -3.26 -0.30 -7.92
N LEU A 53 -2.57 -1.03 -8.79
CA LEU A 53 -1.46 -0.50 -9.59
C LEU A 53 -1.93 0.63 -10.53
N ALA A 54 -3.07 0.45 -11.20
CA ALA A 54 -3.64 1.49 -12.05
C ALA A 54 -3.98 2.77 -11.25
N LEU A 55 -4.51 2.62 -10.04
CA LEU A 55 -4.76 3.74 -9.11
C LEU A 55 -3.47 4.41 -8.65
N GLY A 56 -2.41 3.63 -8.39
CA GLY A 56 -1.08 4.16 -8.03
C GLY A 56 -0.47 5.02 -9.15
N ILE A 57 -0.60 4.58 -10.40
CA ILE A 57 -0.20 5.34 -11.59
C ILE A 57 -1.04 6.61 -11.73
N ALA A 58 -2.37 6.50 -11.66
CA ALA A 58 -3.30 7.64 -11.80
C ALA A 58 -3.10 8.70 -10.72
N SER A 59 -2.70 8.29 -9.51
CA SER A 59 -2.40 9.19 -8.40
C SER A 59 -0.97 9.73 -8.43
N HIS A 60 -0.15 9.34 -9.40
CA HIS A 60 1.28 9.65 -9.47
C HIS A 60 2.03 9.31 -8.17
N CYS A 61 1.63 8.23 -7.50
CA CYS A 61 2.15 7.83 -6.19
C CYS A 61 3.28 6.79 -6.36
N ASP A 62 4.54 7.22 -6.33
CA ASP A 62 5.69 6.31 -6.50
C ASP A 62 5.76 5.22 -5.43
N GLY A 63 5.33 5.52 -4.21
CA GLY A 63 5.24 4.54 -3.12
C GLY A 63 4.12 3.51 -3.29
N CYS A 64 3.12 3.81 -4.11
CA CYS A 64 2.03 2.90 -4.45
C CYS A 64 2.36 2.06 -5.70
N ILE A 65 3.29 2.53 -6.55
CA ILE A 65 3.76 1.84 -7.75
C ILE A 65 4.87 0.83 -7.41
N GLY A 66 5.74 1.17 -6.45
CA GLY A 66 6.87 0.36 -6.01
C GLY A 66 6.50 -0.73 -5.02
#